data_AF-A0A946U730-F1
#
_entry.id   AF-A0A946U730-F1
#
_cell.length_a   1.000
_cell.length_b   1.000
_cell.length_c   1.000
_cell.angle_alpha   90.00
_cell.angle_beta   90.00
_cell.angle_gamma   90.00
#
_symmetry.space_group_name_H-M   'P 1'
#
loop_
_entity.id
_entity.type
_entity.pdbx_description
1 polymer ?
#
loop_
_entity_poly.entity_id
_entity_poly.type
_entity_poly.pdbx_seq_one_letter_code
_entity_poly.pdbx_strand_id
1 'polypeptide(L)'
;MIRSLPWLVLTALIVWAAPVAAQYERPPEENLFRSEERRYRHLEYFGFYASAMAHWNFTRELAPFTNLTWIHVGSASAPEAAIEALVERVAEARDADVMAVLSIEPFLFQNAAGDPRAAEEIEGFLVEIRARLEFEGLVDSVAMIYPKDEPFREFVRHRDPDLIEQYITGEVYEEIHADLAWVIEQIKLVFPGKPVGVILSGYELHHRFFSIPENYDWVGFDCYANLFDSCDDRSFVEHYRHLLNHMQPHQRLMAVPETWAWDANLNRADWPEILLQRFRQHLEIALNEPRFIAFVPFIWSIDRGQPSSELGLETFPGHYDDGVFNAGTAFRDYVLRTGMGIKSGLPEFPNMAWAETEDISARPPRSIRGEIMSITRDGLVSAWAFNDALPHKNLRVQVRVRDPRGKIIHWGRLERTFISDPELNRSDRIGRGFIGLHGYRYLIPPEVLGPHREETLTIELLSYPDGSLAAPAHIYSLDFKPGRTTYSPLNIAFPADDRAPAERIERSLPAMSAQGRAGSG
;
A
#
# COMPACT_ATOMS: atom_id res chain seq x y z
N MET A 1 -55.16 13.24 -37.92
CA MET A 1 -55.54 14.49 -37.22
C MET A 1 -55.67 14.13 -35.75
N ILE A 2 -54.57 14.18 -34.98
CA ILE A 2 -54.11 15.35 -34.19
C ILE A 2 -55.20 15.86 -33.24
N ARG A 3 -55.01 15.54 -31.94
CA ARG A 3 -55.05 16.41 -30.75
C ARG A 3 -55.23 15.51 -29.51
N SER A 4 -54.51 15.60 -28.39
CA SER A 4 -53.27 16.27 -27.99
C SER A 4 -53.16 16.05 -26.47
N LEU A 5 -52.15 15.30 -26.03
CA LEU A 5 -51.27 15.51 -24.86
C LEU A 5 -51.89 15.67 -23.41
N PRO A 6 -51.08 15.57 -22.33
CA PRO A 6 -51.22 14.53 -21.31
C PRO A 6 -51.33 15.10 -19.88
N TRP A 7 -51.48 14.23 -18.88
CA TRP A 7 -51.17 14.58 -17.49
C TRP A 7 -49.83 13.95 -17.11
N LEU A 8 -48.84 14.83 -16.92
CA LEU A 8 -47.53 14.55 -16.32
C LEU A 8 -47.73 14.09 -14.87
N VAL A 9 -47.28 12.87 -14.56
CA VAL A 9 -46.80 12.54 -13.21
C VAL A 9 -45.34 12.96 -13.18
N LEU A 10 -45.11 14.17 -12.66
CA LEU A 10 -43.79 14.70 -12.40
C LEU A 10 -43.29 14.07 -11.08
N THR A 11 -42.75 12.87 -11.14
CA THR A 11 -41.98 12.32 -10.01
C THR A 11 -40.69 13.11 -9.94
N ALA A 12 -40.60 14.02 -8.97
CA ALA A 12 -39.39 14.75 -8.65
C ALA A 12 -38.32 13.73 -8.22
N LEU A 13 -37.43 13.37 -9.14
CA LEU A 13 -36.10 12.87 -8.85
C LEU A 13 -35.35 14.00 -8.13
N ILE A 14 -35.54 14.08 -6.80
CA ILE A 14 -34.60 14.79 -5.95
C ILE A 14 -33.35 13.92 -5.94
N VAL A 15 -32.47 14.19 -6.89
CA VAL A 15 -31.07 13.79 -6.82
C VAL A 15 -30.53 14.45 -5.56
N TRP A 16 -30.45 13.68 -4.47
CA TRP A 16 -29.53 13.98 -3.40
C TRP A 16 -28.13 13.86 -3.99
N ALA A 17 -27.65 14.95 -4.58
CA ALA A 17 -26.22 15.17 -4.74
C ALA A 17 -25.66 15.34 -3.32
N ALA A 18 -25.46 14.22 -2.63
CA ALA A 18 -24.57 14.19 -1.49
C ALA A 18 -23.20 14.66 -2.00
N PRO A 19 -22.56 15.64 -1.35
CA PRO A 19 -21.22 16.03 -1.74
C PRO A 19 -20.32 14.82 -1.52
N VAL A 20 -19.80 14.22 -2.61
CA VAL A 20 -18.72 13.22 -2.64
C VAL A 20 -17.38 13.87 -2.25
N ALA A 21 -17.42 14.82 -1.30
CA ALA A 21 -16.30 15.62 -0.82
C ALA A 21 -16.13 15.53 0.71
N ALA A 22 -16.79 14.56 1.36
CA ALA A 22 -16.82 14.42 2.82
C ALA A 22 -15.97 13.26 3.39
N GLN A 23 -15.05 12.67 2.62
CA GLN A 23 -14.26 11.51 3.08
C GLN A 23 -12.83 11.82 3.57
N TYR A 24 -12.56 13.09 3.89
CA TYR A 24 -11.48 13.47 4.81
C TYR A 24 -12.02 14.42 5.87
N GLU A 25 -12.97 13.95 6.68
CA GLU A 25 -13.03 14.51 8.03
C GLU A 25 -11.70 14.13 8.69
N ARG A 26 -10.78 15.11 8.74
CA ARG A 26 -9.61 15.05 9.60
C ARG A 26 -10.11 14.58 10.96
N PRO A 27 -9.57 13.48 11.52
CA PRO A 27 -9.89 13.12 12.89
C PRO A 27 -9.65 14.37 13.75
N PRO A 28 -10.57 14.74 14.66
CA PRO A 28 -10.45 15.95 15.44
C PRO A 28 -9.06 16.03 16.06
N GLU A 29 -8.33 17.12 15.79
CA GLU A 29 -6.89 17.25 16.02
C GLU A 29 -6.51 16.76 17.43
N GLU A 30 -7.28 17.12 18.46
CA GLU A 30 -7.01 16.75 19.86
C GLU A 30 -7.00 15.23 20.17
N ASN A 31 -7.64 14.40 19.35
CA ASN A 31 -7.79 12.96 19.61
C ASN A 31 -6.73 12.06 18.95
N LEU A 32 -5.92 12.59 18.03
CA LEU A 32 -4.83 11.85 17.38
C LEU A 32 -3.58 11.72 18.27
N PHE A 33 -3.49 12.50 19.35
CA PHE A 33 -2.22 12.73 20.04
C PHE A 33 -1.90 11.77 21.20
N ARG A 34 -2.74 10.77 21.57
CA ARG A 34 -2.59 10.13 22.90
C ARG A 34 -2.79 8.60 23.07
N SER A 35 -3.24 7.80 22.10
CA SER A 35 -3.40 6.33 22.33
C SER A 35 -2.91 5.48 21.17
N GLU A 36 -2.30 4.32 21.43
CA GLU A 36 -1.89 3.31 20.42
C GLU A 36 -3.10 2.71 19.70
N GLU A 37 -4.19 2.48 20.42
CA GLU A 37 -5.38 1.77 19.94
C GLU A 37 -6.14 2.46 18.80
N ARG A 38 -5.96 3.77 18.60
CA ARG A 38 -6.56 4.49 17.45
C ARG A 38 -5.61 4.65 16.25
N ARG A 39 -4.32 4.31 16.40
CA ARG A 39 -3.26 4.67 15.43
C ARG A 39 -3.27 3.85 14.15
N TYR A 40 -3.75 2.61 14.22
CA TYR A 40 -3.60 1.62 13.15
C TYR A 40 -4.93 1.10 12.59
N ARG A 41 -6.04 1.73 12.96
CA ARG A 41 -7.38 1.29 12.57
C ARG A 41 -7.70 1.51 11.09
N HIS A 42 -6.83 2.18 10.33
CA HIS A 42 -6.97 2.30 8.88
C HIS A 42 -6.75 0.98 8.16
N LEU A 43 -6.00 0.05 8.75
CA LEU A 43 -5.83 -1.30 8.23
C LEU A 43 -7.02 -2.14 8.70
N GLU A 44 -8.03 -2.24 7.83
CA GLU A 44 -9.33 -2.82 8.15
C GLU A 44 -9.39 -4.32 7.86
N TYR A 45 -8.70 -4.78 6.81
CA TYR A 45 -8.81 -6.15 6.31
C TYR A 45 -7.51 -6.93 6.40
N PHE A 46 -7.65 -8.19 6.80
CA PHE A 46 -6.63 -9.22 6.68
C PHE A 46 -7.25 -10.50 6.12
N GLY A 47 -6.63 -11.06 5.08
CA GLY A 47 -7.04 -12.31 4.44
C GLY A 47 -5.94 -12.82 3.53
N PHE A 48 -5.96 -14.10 3.18
CA PHE A 48 -4.96 -14.65 2.26
C PHE A 48 -5.47 -14.56 0.83
N TYR A 49 -4.58 -14.22 -0.10
CA TYR A 49 -4.89 -14.32 -1.52
C TYR A 49 -5.32 -15.76 -1.86
N ALA A 50 -6.30 -15.91 -2.75
CA ALA A 50 -6.82 -17.21 -3.19
C ALA A 50 -7.20 -18.22 -2.07
N SER A 51 -7.62 -17.75 -0.89
CA SER A 51 -8.05 -18.60 0.23
C SER A 51 -9.27 -19.48 -0.07
N ALA A 52 -10.05 -19.14 -1.11
CA ALA A 52 -11.17 -19.90 -1.62
C ALA A 52 -11.11 -19.98 -3.15
N MET A 53 -10.10 -20.68 -3.67
CA MET A 53 -9.84 -20.80 -5.11
C MET A 53 -10.17 -22.20 -5.65
N ALA A 54 -10.77 -22.22 -6.84
CA ALA A 54 -11.13 -23.43 -7.59
C ALA A 54 -11.87 -24.45 -6.69
N HIS A 55 -11.24 -25.59 -6.42
CA HIS A 55 -11.86 -26.68 -5.68
C HIS A 55 -11.63 -26.61 -4.16
N TRP A 56 -10.71 -25.79 -3.64
CA TRP A 56 -10.45 -25.69 -2.21
C TRP A 56 -11.15 -24.48 -1.56
N ASN A 57 -11.38 -24.58 -0.25
CA ASN A 57 -11.99 -23.53 0.56
C ASN A 57 -11.43 -23.51 1.97
N PHE A 58 -10.74 -22.45 2.34
CA PHE A 58 -10.20 -22.27 3.69
C PHE A 58 -10.96 -21.19 4.49
N THR A 59 -12.10 -20.72 4.00
CA THR A 59 -12.86 -19.63 4.63
C THR A 59 -13.17 -19.91 6.10
N ARG A 60 -13.79 -21.06 6.42
CA ARG A 60 -14.06 -21.44 7.82
C ARG A 60 -12.81 -21.74 8.64
N GLU A 61 -11.79 -22.34 8.02
CA GLU A 61 -10.52 -22.67 8.68
C GLU A 61 -9.79 -21.40 9.15
N LEU A 62 -9.82 -20.36 8.32
CA LEU A 62 -9.10 -19.10 8.53
C LEU A 62 -9.91 -18.03 9.26
N ALA A 63 -11.23 -18.15 9.33
CA ALA A 63 -12.12 -17.19 9.99
C ALA A 63 -11.71 -16.76 11.41
N PRO A 64 -11.10 -17.60 12.27
CA PRO A 64 -10.59 -17.12 13.57
C PRO A 64 -9.47 -16.07 13.47
N PHE A 65 -8.75 -16.04 12.33
CA PHE A 65 -7.55 -15.23 12.11
C PHE A 65 -7.74 -14.15 11.03
N THR A 66 -8.76 -14.28 10.17
CA THR A 66 -9.00 -13.38 9.03
C THR A 66 -10.40 -12.77 9.10
N ASN A 67 -10.58 -11.60 8.51
CA ASN A 67 -11.89 -10.98 8.25
C ASN A 67 -12.11 -10.71 6.76
N LEU A 68 -11.23 -11.22 5.91
CA LEU A 68 -11.34 -11.23 4.46
C LEU A 68 -11.06 -12.65 3.93
N THR A 69 -11.86 -13.11 2.96
CA THR A 69 -11.62 -14.32 2.17
C THR A 69 -11.64 -13.98 0.69
N TRP A 70 -10.78 -14.62 -0.09
CA TRP A 70 -10.59 -14.34 -1.50
C TRP A 70 -11.17 -15.48 -2.35
N ILE A 71 -12.31 -15.20 -2.99
CA ILE A 71 -13.09 -16.18 -3.75
C ILE A 71 -12.72 -16.08 -5.22
N HIS A 72 -12.21 -17.18 -5.78
CA HIS A 72 -11.94 -17.32 -7.21
C HIS A 72 -12.46 -18.67 -7.69
N VAL A 73 -13.57 -18.67 -8.43
CA VAL A 73 -14.20 -19.90 -8.93
C VAL A 73 -14.54 -19.75 -10.41
N GLY A 74 -14.51 -20.88 -11.12
CA GLY A 74 -14.85 -20.93 -12.55
C GLY A 74 -13.66 -20.87 -13.50
N SER A 75 -13.98 -20.81 -14.79
CA SER A 75 -13.03 -20.66 -15.89
C SER A 75 -13.65 -19.81 -17.00
N ALA A 76 -12.81 -19.16 -17.80
CA ALA A 76 -13.28 -18.36 -18.93
C ALA A 76 -14.07 -19.19 -19.98
N SER A 77 -13.91 -20.51 -20.00
CA SER A 77 -14.65 -21.39 -20.90
C SER A 77 -16.10 -21.67 -20.50
N ALA A 78 -16.47 -21.45 -19.22
CA ALA A 78 -17.82 -21.72 -18.71
C ALA A 78 -18.13 -20.83 -17.48
N PRO A 79 -18.19 -19.50 -17.64
CA PRO A 79 -18.38 -18.57 -16.52
C PRO A 79 -19.71 -18.80 -15.78
N GLU A 80 -20.80 -19.10 -16.48
CA GLU A 80 -22.14 -19.29 -15.89
C GLU A 80 -22.16 -20.42 -14.86
N ALA A 81 -21.41 -21.49 -15.11
CA ALA A 81 -21.32 -22.62 -14.20
C ALA A 81 -20.69 -22.26 -12.84
N ALA A 82 -20.02 -21.11 -12.74
CA ALA A 82 -19.35 -20.65 -11.53
C ALA A 82 -20.22 -19.75 -10.64
N ILE A 83 -21.36 -19.23 -11.14
CA ILE A 83 -22.19 -18.27 -10.40
C ILE A 83 -22.73 -18.89 -9.10
N GLU A 84 -23.27 -20.11 -9.16
CA GLU A 84 -23.81 -20.81 -7.99
C GLU A 84 -22.72 -21.03 -6.94
N ALA A 85 -21.56 -21.55 -7.35
CA ALA A 85 -20.42 -21.75 -6.46
C ALA A 85 -19.94 -20.43 -5.85
N LEU A 86 -19.91 -19.34 -6.62
CA LEU A 86 -19.51 -18.02 -6.11
C LEU A 86 -20.47 -17.55 -5.00
N VAL A 87 -21.78 -17.65 -5.23
CA VAL A 87 -22.82 -17.25 -4.26
C VAL A 87 -22.74 -18.11 -2.99
N GLU A 88 -22.58 -19.42 -3.13
CA GLU A 88 -22.40 -20.34 -2.00
C GLU A 88 -21.18 -19.97 -1.15
N ARG A 89 -20.06 -19.59 -1.79
CA ARG A 89 -18.83 -19.18 -1.09
C ARG A 89 -19.01 -17.85 -0.35
N VAL A 90 -19.79 -16.90 -0.91
CA VAL A 90 -20.12 -15.65 -0.21
C VAL A 90 -21.04 -15.93 0.98
N ALA A 91 -22.01 -16.83 0.85
CA ALA A 91 -22.86 -17.26 1.96
C ALA A 91 -22.03 -17.89 3.09
N GLU A 92 -21.06 -18.74 2.74
CA GLU A 92 -20.13 -19.31 3.72
C GLU A 92 -19.27 -18.25 4.41
N ALA A 93 -18.78 -17.24 3.66
CA ALA A 93 -18.03 -16.12 4.22
C ALA A 93 -18.87 -15.34 5.25
N ARG A 94 -20.12 -14.99 4.89
CA ARG A 94 -21.06 -14.34 5.81
C ARG A 94 -21.27 -15.18 7.08
N ASP A 95 -21.55 -16.48 6.92
CA ASP A 95 -21.80 -17.39 8.05
C ASP A 95 -20.57 -17.56 8.95
N ALA A 96 -19.36 -17.33 8.42
CA ALA A 96 -18.10 -17.34 9.14
C ALA A 96 -17.70 -15.97 9.72
N ASP A 97 -18.53 -14.92 9.54
CA ASP A 97 -18.23 -13.52 9.92
C ASP A 97 -16.93 -13.00 9.24
N VAL A 98 -16.86 -13.22 7.93
CA VAL A 98 -15.75 -12.85 7.05
C VAL A 98 -16.31 -12.17 5.80
N MET A 99 -15.65 -11.10 5.34
CA MET A 99 -16.03 -10.42 4.10
C MET A 99 -15.38 -11.08 2.88
N ALA A 100 -16.01 -10.97 1.71
CA ALA A 100 -15.56 -11.61 0.48
C ALA A 100 -14.91 -10.62 -0.50
N VAL A 101 -13.76 -11.01 -1.07
CA VAL A 101 -13.26 -10.49 -2.35
C VAL A 101 -13.77 -11.41 -3.45
N LEU A 102 -14.38 -10.84 -4.50
CA LEU A 102 -14.85 -11.60 -5.65
C LEU A 102 -13.88 -11.46 -6.81
N SER A 103 -13.05 -12.47 -7.05
CA SER A 103 -12.31 -12.59 -8.31
C SER A 103 -13.25 -13.03 -9.42
N ILE A 104 -13.46 -12.13 -10.38
CA ILE A 104 -14.48 -12.30 -11.43
C ILE A 104 -13.88 -12.31 -12.84
N GLU A 105 -12.57 -12.50 -12.98
CA GLU A 105 -11.88 -12.61 -14.28
C GLU A 105 -12.64 -13.45 -15.32
N PRO A 106 -13.15 -14.67 -15.00
CA PRO A 106 -13.85 -15.50 -15.98
C PRO A 106 -15.07 -14.83 -16.62
N PHE A 107 -15.73 -13.92 -15.91
CA PHE A 107 -16.93 -13.22 -16.35
C PHE A 107 -16.62 -11.97 -17.18
N LEU A 108 -15.37 -11.51 -17.17
CA LEU A 108 -14.97 -10.24 -17.79
C LEU A 108 -14.17 -10.46 -19.07
N PHE A 109 -13.29 -11.47 -19.07
CA PHE A 109 -12.35 -11.72 -20.16
C PHE A 109 -12.61 -13.09 -20.80
N GLN A 110 -12.48 -13.16 -22.11
CA GLN A 110 -12.73 -14.40 -22.87
C GLN A 110 -11.50 -15.32 -22.94
N ASN A 111 -10.30 -14.77 -22.70
CA ASN A 111 -9.04 -15.50 -22.81
C ASN A 111 -7.94 -14.88 -21.90
N ALA A 112 -6.81 -15.57 -21.82
CA ALA A 112 -5.66 -15.14 -21.01
C ALA A 112 -4.92 -13.91 -21.57
N ALA A 113 -5.16 -13.54 -22.83
CA ALA A 113 -4.65 -12.30 -23.42
C ALA A 113 -5.42 -11.06 -22.95
N GLY A 114 -6.44 -11.23 -22.13
CA GLY A 114 -7.19 -10.12 -21.55
C GLY A 114 -8.16 -9.47 -22.52
N ASP A 115 -8.57 -10.17 -23.57
CA ASP A 115 -9.62 -9.65 -24.45
C ASP A 115 -10.94 -9.58 -23.68
N PRO A 116 -11.56 -8.40 -23.56
CA PRO A 116 -12.84 -8.29 -22.88
C PRO A 116 -13.95 -9.02 -23.63
N ARG A 117 -14.90 -9.58 -22.90
CA ARG A 117 -16.15 -10.12 -23.48
C ARG A 117 -17.01 -9.00 -24.04
N ALA A 118 -18.03 -9.37 -24.83
CA ALA A 118 -19.00 -8.41 -25.31
C ALA A 118 -19.72 -7.71 -24.13
N ALA A 119 -20.08 -6.44 -24.31
CA ALA A 119 -20.69 -5.62 -23.25
C ALA A 119 -21.94 -6.28 -22.66
N GLU A 120 -22.79 -6.84 -23.52
CA GLU A 120 -24.04 -7.50 -23.13
C GLU A 120 -23.80 -8.79 -22.33
N GLU A 121 -22.69 -9.50 -22.59
CA GLU A 121 -22.30 -10.69 -21.82
C GLU A 121 -21.80 -10.30 -20.44
N ILE A 122 -20.90 -9.32 -20.35
CA ILE A 122 -20.38 -8.79 -19.08
C ILE A 122 -21.55 -8.29 -18.21
N GLU A 123 -22.41 -7.44 -18.77
CA GLU A 123 -23.58 -6.91 -18.07
C GLU A 123 -24.48 -8.05 -17.60
N GLY A 124 -24.77 -9.04 -18.47
CA GLY A 124 -25.58 -10.20 -18.14
C GLY A 124 -25.04 -10.96 -16.92
N PHE A 125 -23.75 -11.31 -16.92
CA PHE A 125 -23.14 -12.04 -15.79
C PHE A 125 -23.11 -11.21 -14.52
N LEU A 126 -22.71 -9.95 -14.60
CA LEU A 126 -22.63 -9.08 -13.41
C LEU A 126 -24.01 -8.86 -12.80
N VAL A 127 -25.04 -8.61 -13.62
CA VAL A 127 -26.42 -8.43 -13.16
C VAL A 127 -26.96 -9.71 -12.53
N GLU A 128 -26.67 -10.87 -13.11
CA GLU A 128 -27.08 -12.14 -12.53
C GLU A 128 -26.40 -12.39 -11.18
N ILE A 129 -25.08 -12.23 -11.08
CA ILE A 129 -24.34 -12.36 -9.81
C ILE A 129 -24.93 -11.40 -8.77
N ARG A 130 -25.12 -10.12 -9.11
CA ARG A 130 -25.70 -9.15 -8.18
C ARG A 130 -27.11 -9.54 -7.75
N ALA A 131 -27.98 -9.91 -8.68
CA ALA A 131 -29.36 -10.27 -8.38
C ALA A 131 -29.43 -11.48 -7.43
N ARG A 132 -28.56 -12.47 -7.62
CA ARG A 132 -28.44 -13.63 -6.72
C ARG A 132 -27.96 -13.21 -5.33
N LEU A 133 -26.91 -12.39 -5.25
CA LEU A 133 -26.43 -11.86 -3.97
C LEU A 133 -27.48 -11.01 -3.26
N GLU A 134 -28.25 -10.19 -3.97
CA GLU A 134 -29.34 -9.38 -3.40
C GLU A 134 -30.47 -10.26 -2.87
N PHE A 135 -30.89 -11.26 -3.66
CA PHE A 135 -31.93 -12.19 -3.27
C PHE A 135 -31.59 -12.96 -1.99
N GLU A 136 -30.31 -13.33 -1.82
CA GLU A 136 -29.82 -14.06 -0.64
C GLU A 136 -29.36 -13.14 0.51
N GLY A 137 -29.44 -11.81 0.33
CA GLY A 137 -29.02 -10.83 1.34
C GLY A 137 -27.51 -10.83 1.60
N LEU A 138 -26.71 -11.08 0.56
CA LEU A 138 -25.26 -11.28 0.62
C LEU A 138 -24.44 -10.10 0.07
N VAL A 139 -25.07 -9.10 -0.56
CA VAL A 139 -24.33 -7.96 -1.16
C VAL A 139 -23.44 -7.26 -0.14
N ASP A 140 -23.91 -7.07 1.09
CA ASP A 140 -23.13 -6.41 2.14
C ASP A 140 -21.96 -7.26 2.66
N SER A 141 -21.92 -8.55 2.35
CA SER A 141 -20.79 -9.44 2.66
C SER A 141 -19.64 -9.33 1.64
N VAL A 142 -19.80 -8.56 0.57
CA VAL A 142 -18.74 -8.30 -0.42
C VAL A 142 -17.95 -7.05 -0.05
N ALA A 143 -16.64 -7.22 0.20
CA ALA A 143 -15.71 -6.14 0.50
C ALA A 143 -15.19 -5.43 -0.77
N MET A 144 -14.90 -6.22 -1.81
CA MET A 144 -14.21 -5.76 -3.01
C MET A 144 -14.51 -6.68 -4.20
N ILE A 145 -14.61 -6.09 -5.39
CA ILE A 145 -14.61 -6.81 -6.67
C ILE A 145 -13.20 -6.78 -7.25
N TYR A 146 -12.72 -7.92 -7.74
CA TYR A 146 -11.36 -8.08 -8.21
C TYR A 146 -11.35 -8.59 -9.67
N PRO A 147 -11.09 -7.73 -10.65
CA PRO A 147 -11.23 -8.08 -12.06
C PRO A 147 -10.15 -9.05 -12.56
N LYS A 148 -8.88 -8.80 -12.24
CA LYS A 148 -7.73 -9.54 -12.74
C LYS A 148 -6.49 -9.29 -11.88
N ASP A 149 -5.68 -10.34 -11.72
CA ASP A 149 -4.36 -10.29 -11.09
C ASP A 149 -3.25 -9.98 -12.08
N GLU A 150 -2.29 -9.16 -11.66
CA GLU A 150 -1.15 -8.67 -12.45
C GLU A 150 -1.52 -8.36 -13.93
N PRO A 151 -2.56 -7.55 -14.20
CA PRO A 151 -3.19 -7.53 -15.52
C PRO A 151 -2.26 -7.09 -16.65
N PHE A 152 -1.36 -6.12 -16.42
CA PHE A 152 -0.45 -5.70 -17.49
C PHE A 152 0.57 -6.80 -17.81
N ARG A 153 1.27 -7.33 -16.80
CA ARG A 153 2.19 -8.46 -16.98
C ARG A 153 1.53 -9.66 -17.65
N GLU A 154 0.39 -10.09 -17.13
CA GLU A 154 -0.27 -11.32 -17.61
C GLU A 154 -0.84 -11.13 -19.02
N PHE A 155 -1.50 -10.00 -19.32
CA PHE A 155 -2.05 -9.79 -20.66
C PHE A 155 -0.95 -9.57 -21.69
N VAL A 156 0.11 -8.81 -21.37
CA VAL A 156 1.26 -8.64 -22.27
C VAL A 156 1.91 -9.99 -22.58
N ARG A 157 2.19 -10.80 -21.56
CA ARG A 157 2.84 -12.11 -21.71
C ARG A 157 2.08 -13.03 -22.66
N HIS A 158 0.74 -12.96 -22.65
CA HIS A 158 -0.11 -13.78 -23.52
C HIS A 158 -0.33 -13.16 -24.90
N ARG A 159 -0.35 -11.82 -25.02
CA ARG A 159 -0.44 -11.13 -26.32
C ARG A 159 0.86 -11.24 -27.12
N ASP A 160 2.01 -11.27 -26.45
CA ASP A 160 3.31 -11.38 -27.11
C ASP A 160 4.32 -12.25 -26.31
N PRO A 161 4.27 -13.59 -26.46
CA PRO A 161 5.07 -14.53 -25.66
C PRO A 161 6.58 -14.51 -25.93
N ASP A 162 6.99 -14.03 -27.10
CA ASP A 162 8.41 -13.94 -27.51
C ASP A 162 9.00 -12.55 -27.17
N LEU A 163 8.20 -11.64 -26.60
CA LEU A 163 8.59 -10.26 -26.38
C LEU A 163 9.43 -10.10 -25.12
N ILE A 164 10.53 -9.37 -25.26
CA ILE A 164 11.30 -8.89 -24.12
C ILE A 164 10.56 -7.66 -23.57
N GLU A 165 10.11 -7.74 -22.32
CA GLU A 165 9.30 -6.75 -21.58
C GLU A 165 9.78 -5.29 -21.72
N GLN A 166 11.08 -5.09 -21.95
CA GLN A 166 11.71 -3.77 -22.17
C GLN A 166 11.36 -3.08 -23.52
N TYR A 167 10.75 -3.78 -24.47
CA TYR A 167 10.44 -3.26 -25.81
C TYR A 167 8.95 -3.02 -26.07
N ILE A 168 8.10 -3.10 -25.05
CA ILE A 168 6.66 -2.90 -25.22
C ILE A 168 6.41 -1.46 -25.72
N THR A 169 5.61 -1.36 -26.80
CA THR A 169 5.18 -0.06 -27.34
C THR A 169 4.16 0.58 -26.40
N GLY A 170 4.01 1.90 -26.46
CA GLY A 170 2.97 2.58 -25.68
C GLY A 170 1.57 2.07 -26.00
N GLU A 171 1.37 1.65 -27.26
CA GLU A 171 0.10 1.20 -27.80
C GLU A 171 -0.48 -0.01 -27.04
N VAL A 172 0.33 -1.03 -26.72
CA VAL A 172 -0.16 -2.22 -25.99
C VAL A 172 -0.55 -1.87 -24.55
N TYR A 173 0.23 -1.03 -23.87
CA TYR A 173 -0.10 -0.58 -22.51
C TYR A 173 -1.36 0.31 -22.51
N GLU A 174 -1.48 1.21 -23.49
CA GLU A 174 -2.64 2.08 -23.64
C GLU A 174 -3.91 1.25 -23.94
N GLU A 175 -3.81 0.21 -24.76
CA GLU A 175 -4.91 -0.72 -25.06
C GLU A 175 -5.34 -1.49 -23.80
N ILE A 176 -4.41 -2.14 -23.10
CA ILE A 176 -4.72 -2.86 -21.84
C ILE A 176 -5.33 -1.90 -20.81
N HIS A 177 -4.76 -0.70 -20.67
CA HIS A 177 -5.30 0.30 -19.74
C HIS A 177 -6.73 0.70 -20.11
N ALA A 178 -7.03 0.90 -21.40
CA ALA A 178 -8.36 1.23 -21.89
C ALA A 178 -9.36 0.08 -21.66
N ASP A 179 -8.96 -1.17 -21.95
CA ASP A 179 -9.77 -2.37 -21.72
C ASP A 179 -10.11 -2.51 -20.22
N LEU A 180 -9.12 -2.39 -19.35
CA LEU A 180 -9.32 -2.43 -17.89
C LEU A 180 -10.25 -1.31 -17.42
N ALA A 181 -10.00 -0.07 -17.85
CA ALA A 181 -10.81 1.07 -17.47
C ALA A 181 -12.29 0.84 -17.87
N TRP A 182 -12.54 0.38 -19.10
CA TRP A 182 -13.88 0.09 -19.59
C TRP A 182 -14.57 -1.04 -18.81
N VAL A 183 -13.86 -2.15 -18.55
CA VAL A 183 -14.41 -3.27 -17.77
C VAL A 183 -14.78 -2.84 -16.34
N ILE A 184 -13.94 -2.02 -15.70
CA ILE A 184 -14.21 -1.50 -14.35
C ILE A 184 -15.43 -0.58 -14.34
N GLU A 185 -15.67 0.19 -15.41
CA GLU A 185 -16.91 0.97 -15.54
C GLU A 185 -18.15 0.07 -15.54
N GLN A 186 -18.11 -1.07 -16.25
CA GLN A 186 -19.22 -2.04 -16.24
C GLN A 186 -19.45 -2.61 -14.84
N ILE A 187 -18.37 -2.94 -14.12
CA ILE A 187 -18.45 -3.40 -12.73
C ILE A 187 -19.10 -2.34 -11.85
N LYS A 188 -18.69 -1.07 -11.94
CA LYS A 188 -19.21 0.01 -11.09
C LYS A 188 -20.66 0.37 -11.41
N LEU A 189 -21.12 0.17 -12.65
CA LEU A 189 -22.54 0.29 -13.00
C LEU A 189 -23.39 -0.74 -12.26
N VAL A 190 -22.91 -1.99 -12.19
CA VAL A 190 -23.66 -3.08 -11.58
C VAL A 190 -23.42 -3.18 -10.08
N PHE A 191 -22.25 -2.88 -9.54
CA PHE A 191 -21.94 -2.93 -8.11
C PHE A 191 -21.62 -1.53 -7.56
N PRO A 192 -22.59 -0.60 -7.53
CA PRO A 192 -22.35 0.76 -7.09
C PRO A 192 -21.91 0.77 -5.62
N GLY A 193 -20.83 1.50 -5.34
CA GLY A 193 -20.28 1.65 -4.00
C GLY A 193 -19.44 0.46 -3.51
N LYS A 194 -19.28 -0.61 -4.30
CA LYS A 194 -18.30 -1.66 -4.00
C LYS A 194 -16.92 -1.27 -4.56
N PRO A 195 -15.85 -1.29 -3.75
CA PRO A 195 -14.49 -1.09 -4.22
C PRO A 195 -14.11 -2.07 -5.32
N VAL A 196 -13.40 -1.58 -6.34
CA VAL A 196 -12.73 -2.43 -7.33
C VAL A 196 -11.23 -2.42 -7.05
N GLY A 197 -10.64 -3.61 -6.94
CA GLY A 197 -9.23 -3.77 -6.58
C GLY A 197 -8.36 -4.34 -7.68
N VAL A 198 -7.05 -4.08 -7.58
CA VAL A 198 -6.00 -4.70 -8.41
C VAL A 198 -4.76 -4.99 -7.58
N ILE A 199 -4.10 -6.11 -7.87
CA ILE A 199 -2.71 -6.36 -7.47
C ILE A 199 -1.90 -6.31 -8.76
N LEU A 200 -0.95 -5.39 -8.80
CA LEU A 200 -0.05 -5.14 -9.93
C LEU A 200 1.23 -5.96 -9.75
N SER A 201 1.92 -6.25 -10.84
CA SER A 201 3.26 -6.84 -10.75
C SER A 201 4.27 -5.79 -10.30
N GLY A 202 5.14 -6.09 -9.33
CA GLY A 202 6.25 -5.23 -8.96
C GLY A 202 7.21 -4.91 -10.14
N TYR A 203 7.27 -5.77 -11.16
CA TYR A 203 8.10 -5.57 -12.35
C TYR A 203 7.54 -4.52 -13.32
N GLU A 204 6.23 -4.24 -13.28
CA GLU A 204 5.58 -3.33 -14.23
C GLU A 204 5.47 -1.89 -13.72
N LEU A 205 5.63 -1.69 -12.41
CA LEU A 205 5.45 -0.38 -11.76
C LEU A 205 6.36 0.69 -12.35
N HIS A 206 7.58 0.34 -12.76
CA HIS A 206 8.56 1.28 -13.29
C HIS A 206 8.60 1.35 -14.83
N HIS A 207 7.66 0.68 -15.50
CA HIS A 207 7.53 0.79 -16.94
C HIS A 207 7.23 2.25 -17.34
N ARG A 208 7.79 2.72 -18.45
CA ARG A 208 7.66 4.13 -18.88
C ARG A 208 6.22 4.58 -19.19
N PHE A 209 5.32 3.64 -19.44
CA PHE A 209 3.88 3.88 -19.68
C PHE A 209 3.00 3.43 -18.52
N PHE A 210 3.61 3.12 -17.37
CA PHE A 210 2.87 2.71 -16.18
C PHE A 210 1.83 3.77 -15.82
N SER A 211 0.60 3.32 -15.64
CA SER A 211 -0.51 4.13 -15.17
C SER A 211 -1.52 3.21 -14.49
N ILE A 212 -2.18 3.75 -13.46
CA ILE A 212 -3.23 3.05 -12.74
C ILE A 212 -4.56 3.60 -13.28
N PRO A 213 -5.46 2.75 -13.81
CA PRO A 213 -6.81 3.19 -14.15
C PRO A 213 -7.45 3.92 -12.98
N GLU A 214 -7.96 5.14 -13.23
CA GLU A 214 -8.46 6.03 -12.18
C GLU A 214 -9.64 5.46 -11.42
N ASN A 215 -10.33 4.48 -11.99
CA ASN A 215 -11.52 3.86 -11.43
C ASN A 215 -11.22 2.62 -10.59
N TYR A 216 -9.96 2.20 -10.41
CA TYR A 216 -9.61 1.34 -9.29
C TYR A 216 -9.75 2.09 -7.97
N ASP A 217 -10.25 1.41 -6.94
CA ASP A 217 -10.38 1.96 -5.59
C ASP A 217 -9.27 1.41 -4.68
N TRP A 218 -8.91 0.13 -4.78
CA TRP A 218 -7.86 -0.50 -3.97
C TRP A 218 -6.73 -0.99 -4.87
N VAL A 219 -5.49 -0.63 -4.54
CA VAL A 219 -4.32 -0.91 -5.38
C VAL A 219 -3.23 -1.54 -4.52
N GLY A 220 -2.79 -2.72 -4.90
CA GLY A 220 -1.61 -3.36 -4.34
C GLY A 220 -0.60 -3.68 -5.44
N PHE A 221 0.55 -4.17 -5.03
CA PHE A 221 1.43 -4.91 -5.92
C PHE A 221 1.99 -6.09 -5.15
N ASP A 222 2.38 -7.14 -5.86
CA ASP A 222 3.17 -8.22 -5.33
C ASP A 222 4.59 -8.19 -5.90
N CYS A 223 5.52 -8.65 -5.07
CA CYS A 223 6.92 -8.75 -5.43
C CYS A 223 7.56 -9.77 -4.48
N TYR A 224 8.11 -10.86 -5.01
CA TYR A 224 8.65 -11.95 -4.19
C TYR A 224 10.18 -11.88 -4.15
N ALA A 225 10.68 -10.78 -3.61
CA ALA A 225 12.12 -10.48 -3.57
C ALA A 225 12.52 -9.83 -2.23
N ASN A 226 13.80 -9.51 -2.08
CA ASN A 226 14.32 -8.92 -0.83
C ASN A 226 13.96 -7.43 -0.72
N LEU A 227 14.08 -6.85 0.48
CA LEU A 227 13.67 -5.47 0.74
C LEU A 227 14.37 -4.39 -0.11
N PHE A 228 15.69 -4.52 -0.34
CA PHE A 228 16.54 -3.44 -0.85
C PHE A 228 16.96 -3.61 -2.32
N ASP A 229 16.70 -4.78 -2.88
CA ASP A 229 17.01 -5.24 -4.23
C ASP A 229 15.88 -6.20 -4.66
N SER A 230 14.70 -5.60 -4.75
CA SER A 230 13.44 -6.27 -5.04
C SER A 230 13.21 -6.37 -6.56
N CYS A 231 11.96 -6.46 -6.99
CA CYS A 231 11.59 -6.50 -8.41
C CYS A 231 12.21 -5.30 -9.15
N ASP A 232 12.77 -5.55 -10.34
CA ASP A 232 13.43 -4.54 -11.19
C ASP A 232 14.63 -3.81 -10.53
N ASP A 233 15.40 -4.49 -9.66
CA ASP A 233 16.59 -3.97 -8.96
C ASP A 233 16.30 -2.70 -8.09
N ARG A 234 15.07 -2.60 -7.57
CA ARG A 234 14.59 -1.48 -6.72
C ARG A 234 14.25 -1.94 -5.32
N SER A 235 14.27 -1.07 -4.32
CA SER A 235 13.71 -1.41 -3.01
C SER A 235 12.18 -1.41 -3.00
N PHE A 236 11.53 -2.17 -2.11
CA PHE A 236 10.05 -2.10 -1.93
C PHE A 236 9.56 -0.70 -1.59
N VAL A 237 10.39 0.05 -0.89
CA VAL A 237 10.11 1.44 -0.55
C VAL A 237 10.04 2.31 -1.81
N GLU A 238 10.89 2.06 -2.79
CA GLU A 238 10.83 2.76 -4.08
C GLU A 238 9.57 2.39 -4.86
N HIS A 239 9.18 1.11 -4.87
CA HIS A 239 7.93 0.64 -5.50
C HIS A 239 6.70 1.33 -4.92
N TYR A 240 6.54 1.30 -3.60
CA TYR A 240 5.45 2.02 -2.95
C TYR A 240 5.54 3.53 -3.22
N ARG A 241 6.72 4.15 -3.14
CA ARG A 241 6.86 5.58 -3.48
C ARG A 241 6.41 5.87 -4.91
N HIS A 242 6.74 5.01 -5.86
CA HIS A 242 6.33 5.15 -7.25
C HIS A 242 4.82 5.03 -7.39
N LEU A 243 4.23 4.00 -6.77
CA LEU A 243 2.78 3.80 -6.72
C LEU A 243 2.06 5.01 -6.14
N LEU A 244 2.53 5.55 -5.01
CA LEU A 244 1.93 6.71 -4.33
C LEU A 244 1.95 8.00 -5.16
N ASN A 245 2.86 8.11 -6.13
CA ASN A 245 2.91 9.25 -7.06
C ASN A 245 1.91 9.12 -8.22
N HIS A 246 1.43 7.91 -8.51
CA HIS A 246 0.46 7.62 -9.57
C HIS A 246 -0.97 7.43 -9.05
N MET A 247 -1.12 7.20 -7.75
CA MET A 247 -2.42 7.00 -7.13
C MET A 247 -3.28 8.26 -7.13
N GLN A 248 -4.57 8.07 -7.37
CA GLN A 248 -5.60 9.07 -7.15
C GLN A 248 -5.90 9.25 -5.65
N PRO A 249 -6.40 10.42 -5.20
CA PRO A 249 -6.68 10.65 -3.79
C PRO A 249 -7.62 9.63 -3.15
N HIS A 250 -8.63 9.16 -3.88
CA HIS A 250 -9.60 8.19 -3.37
C HIS A 250 -9.05 6.76 -3.26
N GLN A 251 -7.93 6.47 -3.94
CA GLN A 251 -7.35 5.13 -3.97
C GLN A 251 -6.71 4.75 -2.63
N ARG A 252 -6.91 3.51 -2.23
CA ARG A 252 -6.37 2.89 -1.01
C ARG A 252 -5.37 1.80 -1.39
N LEU A 253 -4.46 1.48 -0.47
CA LEU A 253 -3.41 0.50 -0.68
C LEU A 253 -3.75 -0.88 -0.11
N MET A 254 -3.26 -1.91 -0.81
CA MET A 254 -3.19 -3.28 -0.29
C MET A 254 -1.71 -3.68 -0.17
N ALA A 255 -1.32 -4.29 0.95
CA ALA A 255 -0.01 -4.92 1.10
C ALA A 255 -0.11 -6.41 0.75
N VAL A 256 0.83 -6.94 -0.04
CA VAL A 256 0.81 -8.35 -0.47
C VAL A 256 2.14 -9.03 -0.12
N PRO A 257 2.38 -9.35 1.18
CA PRO A 257 3.65 -9.98 1.58
C PRO A 257 3.72 -11.46 1.18
N GLU A 258 4.94 -11.90 0.88
CA GLU A 258 5.30 -13.30 0.64
C GLU A 258 5.15 -14.16 1.91
N THR A 259 4.40 -15.25 1.80
CA THR A 259 4.21 -16.31 2.81
C THR A 259 4.27 -17.71 2.18
N TRP A 260 5.00 -17.83 1.07
CA TRP A 260 5.11 -19.01 0.22
C TRP A 260 6.59 -19.37 0.01
N ALA A 261 6.87 -20.63 -0.30
CA ALA A 261 8.18 -21.08 -0.76
C ALA A 261 8.06 -21.87 -2.07
N TRP A 262 8.98 -21.65 -3.00
CA TRP A 262 9.05 -22.30 -4.31
C TRP A 262 10.44 -22.88 -4.54
N ASP A 263 10.57 -23.88 -5.42
CA ASP A 263 11.77 -24.64 -5.83
C ASP A 263 13.11 -24.24 -5.18
N ALA A 264 13.64 -23.06 -5.52
CA ALA A 264 14.95 -22.59 -5.04
C ALA A 264 15.01 -22.38 -3.51
N ASN A 265 13.89 -22.05 -2.89
CA ASN A 265 13.76 -21.70 -1.48
C ASN A 265 13.24 -22.85 -0.60
N LEU A 266 12.71 -23.93 -1.20
CA LEU A 266 12.25 -25.09 -0.44
C LEU A 266 13.37 -25.72 0.40
N ASN A 267 14.59 -25.77 -0.14
CA ASN A 267 15.74 -26.39 0.53
C ASN A 267 16.50 -25.44 1.46
N ARG A 268 16.01 -24.21 1.63
CA ARG A 268 16.65 -23.19 2.48
C ARG A 268 16.11 -23.27 3.91
N ALA A 269 16.93 -23.78 4.83
CA ALA A 269 16.55 -23.89 6.24
C ALA A 269 16.26 -22.53 6.91
N ASP A 270 16.83 -21.43 6.39
CA ASP A 270 16.65 -20.05 6.87
C ASP A 270 15.45 -19.32 6.24
N TRP A 271 14.68 -20.00 5.39
CA TRP A 271 13.61 -19.36 4.62
C TRP A 271 12.48 -18.79 5.48
N PRO A 272 11.95 -19.50 6.50
CA PRO A 272 10.92 -18.92 7.36
C PRO A 272 11.37 -17.66 8.09
N GLU A 273 12.64 -17.56 8.49
CA GLU A 273 13.21 -16.36 9.11
C GLU A 273 13.24 -15.19 8.13
N ILE A 274 13.65 -15.44 6.88
CA ILE A 274 13.69 -14.43 5.83
C ILE A 274 12.28 -13.91 5.56
N LEU A 275 11.31 -14.81 5.38
CA LEU A 275 9.92 -14.41 5.16
C LEU A 275 9.35 -13.67 6.37
N LEU A 276 9.69 -14.08 7.60
CA LEU A 276 9.28 -13.35 8.80
C LEU A 276 9.82 -11.91 8.81
N GLN A 277 11.08 -11.70 8.42
CA GLN A 277 11.65 -10.35 8.32
C GLN A 277 10.91 -9.51 7.27
N ARG A 278 10.67 -10.06 6.08
CA ARG A 278 9.95 -9.38 4.98
C ARG A 278 8.50 -9.07 5.35
N PHE A 279 7.81 -10.03 5.98
CA PHE A 279 6.44 -9.87 6.44
C PHE A 279 6.33 -8.75 7.47
N ARG A 280 7.23 -8.71 8.47
CA ARG A 280 7.27 -7.65 9.48
C ARG A 280 7.52 -6.27 8.86
N GLN A 281 8.36 -6.18 7.83
CA GLN A 281 8.61 -4.92 7.12
C GLN A 281 7.39 -4.42 6.34
N HIS A 282 6.70 -5.32 5.62
CA HIS A 282 5.43 -5.00 4.97
C HIS A 282 4.41 -4.48 5.99
N LEU A 283 4.33 -5.13 7.15
CA LEU A 283 3.42 -4.73 8.20
C LEU A 283 3.77 -3.34 8.77
N GLU A 284 5.05 -3.04 8.98
CA GLU A 284 5.46 -1.70 9.40
C GLU A 284 5.12 -0.63 8.34
N ILE A 285 5.37 -0.92 7.05
CA ILE A 285 4.97 -0.04 5.95
C ILE A 285 3.45 0.21 5.98
N ALA A 286 2.66 -0.86 6.04
CA ALA A 286 1.20 -0.79 6.02
C ALA A 286 0.62 -0.04 7.23
N LEU A 287 1.20 -0.22 8.41
CA LEU A 287 0.78 0.46 9.63
C LEU A 287 1.16 1.96 9.65
N ASN A 288 2.15 2.38 8.86
CA ASN A 288 2.63 3.77 8.88
C ASN A 288 2.03 4.64 7.77
N GLU A 289 1.56 4.03 6.68
CA GLU A 289 0.90 4.73 5.59
C GLU A 289 -0.63 4.59 5.72
N PRO A 290 -1.36 5.67 6.07
CA PRO A 290 -2.80 5.60 6.34
C PRO A 290 -3.66 5.22 5.11
N ARG A 291 -3.10 5.29 3.89
CA ARG A 291 -3.80 4.83 2.68
C ARG A 291 -3.99 3.31 2.65
N PHE A 292 -3.20 2.52 3.37
CA PHE A 292 -3.47 1.07 3.44
C PHE A 292 -4.86 0.80 4.02
N ILE A 293 -5.51 -0.22 3.45
CA ILE A 293 -6.82 -0.71 3.91
C ILE A 293 -6.82 -2.22 4.11
N ALA A 294 -5.99 -2.95 3.36
CA ALA A 294 -5.88 -4.40 3.47
C ALA A 294 -4.43 -4.89 3.55
N PHE A 295 -4.24 -6.00 4.26
CA PHE A 295 -3.00 -6.75 4.34
C PHE A 295 -3.27 -8.19 3.91
N VAL A 296 -2.74 -8.59 2.76
CA VAL A 296 -3.16 -9.78 2.01
C VAL A 296 -1.98 -10.70 1.73
N PRO A 297 -1.58 -11.58 2.66
CA PRO A 297 -0.44 -12.45 2.44
C PRO A 297 -0.69 -13.49 1.33
N PHE A 298 0.35 -13.78 0.55
CA PHE A 298 0.35 -14.76 -0.53
C PHE A 298 1.24 -15.95 -0.15
N ILE A 299 0.77 -17.15 0.16
CA ILE A 299 -0.60 -17.68 0.18
C ILE A 299 -0.74 -18.69 1.34
N TRP A 300 -1.96 -18.93 1.83
CA TRP A 300 -2.21 -19.91 2.89
C TRP A 300 -1.83 -21.34 2.50
N SER A 301 -2.19 -21.78 1.30
CA SER A 301 -2.07 -23.16 0.84
C SER A 301 -1.97 -23.21 -0.67
N ILE A 302 -1.25 -24.21 -1.20
CA ILE A 302 -1.11 -24.48 -2.63
C ILE A 302 -1.46 -25.96 -2.82
N ASP A 303 -2.44 -26.23 -3.70
CA ASP A 303 -2.97 -27.53 -4.13
C ASP A 303 -2.70 -28.73 -3.20
N ARG A 304 -3.68 -29.09 -2.37
CA ARG A 304 -3.61 -30.24 -1.44
C ARG A 304 -3.59 -31.63 -2.12
N GLY A 305 -3.50 -31.72 -3.45
CA GLY A 305 -3.68 -32.95 -4.21
C GLY A 305 -2.49 -33.47 -5.02
N GLN A 306 -1.46 -32.67 -5.27
CA GLN A 306 -0.36 -33.04 -6.17
C GLN A 306 1.02 -32.71 -5.59
N PRO A 307 2.10 -33.41 -6.02
CA PRO A 307 3.46 -32.97 -5.72
C PRO A 307 3.66 -31.58 -6.31
N SER A 308 3.70 -30.56 -5.45
CA SER A 308 3.97 -29.18 -5.83
C SER A 308 5.44 -28.86 -5.62
N SER A 309 6.01 -28.09 -6.54
CA SER A 309 7.29 -27.36 -6.40
C SER A 309 7.18 -26.18 -5.41
N GLU A 310 6.12 -26.15 -4.60
CA GLU A 310 5.61 -24.98 -3.92
C GLU A 310 4.98 -25.38 -2.58
N LEU A 311 5.20 -24.58 -1.54
CA LEU A 311 4.64 -24.78 -0.20
C LEU A 311 3.88 -23.53 0.24
N GLY A 312 2.58 -23.67 0.52
CA GLY A 312 1.81 -22.65 1.22
C GLY A 312 2.15 -22.60 2.71
N LEU A 313 1.76 -21.52 3.38
CA LEU A 313 2.07 -21.27 4.79
C LEU A 313 1.59 -22.37 5.75
N GLU A 314 0.50 -23.05 5.43
CA GLU A 314 -0.09 -24.12 6.25
C GLU A 314 0.86 -25.32 6.44
N THR A 315 1.68 -25.61 5.44
CA THR A 315 2.62 -26.75 5.41
C THR A 315 4.01 -26.44 5.96
N PHE A 316 4.34 -25.16 6.18
CA PHE A 316 5.66 -24.74 6.66
C PHE A 316 6.15 -25.50 7.90
N PRO A 317 5.34 -25.72 8.95
CA PRO A 317 5.76 -26.49 10.12
C PRO A 317 6.24 -27.90 9.78
N GLY A 318 5.55 -28.58 8.86
CA GLY A 318 5.91 -29.95 8.48
C GLY A 318 7.20 -30.04 7.68
N HIS A 319 7.61 -28.94 7.04
CA HIS A 319 8.78 -28.89 6.16
C HIS A 319 10.01 -28.28 6.82
N TYR A 320 9.84 -27.23 7.62
CA TYR A 320 10.95 -26.44 8.18
C TYR A 320 11.21 -26.68 9.67
N ASP A 321 10.33 -27.38 10.40
CA ASP A 321 10.57 -27.68 11.82
C ASP A 321 11.40 -28.96 11.98
N ASP A 322 12.46 -28.90 12.79
CA ASP A 322 13.34 -30.06 13.10
C ASP A 322 13.17 -30.57 14.54
N GLY A 323 12.25 -29.99 15.32
CA GLY A 323 11.99 -30.31 16.72
C GLY A 323 12.95 -29.65 17.72
N VAL A 324 13.99 -28.95 17.24
CA VAL A 324 14.91 -28.13 18.05
C VAL A 324 14.67 -26.65 17.78
N PHE A 325 14.52 -26.29 16.51
CA PHE A 325 14.23 -24.95 16.01
C PHE A 325 13.02 -25.02 15.08
N ASN A 326 11.86 -24.60 15.60
CA ASN A 326 10.59 -24.70 14.89
C ASN A 326 10.28 -23.40 14.12
N ALA A 327 11.14 -23.09 13.15
CA ALA A 327 11.10 -21.89 12.32
C ALA A 327 9.78 -21.73 11.55
N GLY A 328 9.29 -22.83 10.97
CA GLY A 328 8.05 -22.86 10.20
C GLY A 328 6.84 -22.58 11.07
N THR A 329 6.76 -23.22 12.24
CA THR A 329 5.72 -22.91 13.25
C THR A 329 5.79 -21.45 13.71
N ALA A 330 6.99 -20.94 14.01
CA ALA A 330 7.15 -19.57 14.49
C ALA A 330 6.66 -18.53 13.46
N PHE A 331 6.99 -18.73 12.18
CA PHE A 331 6.54 -17.86 11.10
C PHE A 331 5.02 -17.92 10.91
N ARG A 332 4.45 -19.12 10.74
CA ARG A 332 2.99 -19.30 10.58
C ARG A 332 2.22 -18.66 11.73
N ASP A 333 2.61 -18.93 12.97
CA ASP A 333 1.93 -18.41 14.14
C ASP A 333 2.04 -16.88 14.23
N TYR A 334 3.14 -16.28 13.77
CA TYR A 334 3.27 -14.82 13.67
C TYR A 334 2.27 -14.22 12.68
N VAL A 335 2.13 -14.82 11.49
CA VAL A 335 1.18 -14.37 10.46
C VAL A 335 -0.25 -14.46 10.97
N LEU A 336 -0.64 -15.58 11.60
CA LEU A 336 -1.99 -15.77 12.14
C LEU A 336 -2.29 -14.80 13.29
N ARG A 337 -1.34 -14.57 14.21
CA ARG A 337 -1.49 -13.55 15.27
C ARG A 337 -1.64 -12.13 14.70
N THR A 338 -0.90 -11.81 13.64
CA THR A 338 -1.04 -10.53 12.93
C THR A 338 -2.45 -10.36 12.39
N GLY A 339 -2.99 -11.39 11.76
CA GLY A 339 -4.37 -11.39 11.27
C GLY A 339 -5.40 -11.15 12.38
N MET A 340 -5.25 -11.83 13.52
CA MET A 340 -6.11 -11.59 14.69
C MET A 340 -6.02 -10.15 15.20
N GLY A 341 -4.82 -9.58 15.23
CA GLY A 341 -4.58 -8.19 15.62
C GLY A 341 -5.31 -7.21 14.70
N ILE A 342 -5.17 -7.38 13.38
CA ILE A 342 -5.85 -6.53 12.38
C ILE A 342 -7.37 -6.72 12.47
N LYS A 343 -7.85 -7.97 12.48
CA LYS A 343 -9.30 -8.30 12.61
C LYS A 343 -9.94 -7.67 13.85
N SER A 344 -9.22 -7.62 14.97
CA SER A 344 -9.72 -7.04 16.22
C SER A 344 -9.51 -5.52 16.34
N GLY A 345 -8.90 -4.88 15.33
CA GLY A 345 -8.58 -3.46 15.34
C GLY A 345 -7.46 -3.09 16.31
N LEU A 346 -6.64 -4.07 16.70
CA LEU A 346 -5.52 -3.96 17.64
C LEU A 346 -4.23 -4.57 17.04
N PRO A 347 -3.76 -4.12 15.86
CA PRO A 347 -2.53 -4.65 15.28
C PRO A 347 -1.32 -4.24 16.13
N GLU A 348 -0.35 -5.15 16.24
CA GLU A 348 0.92 -4.91 16.91
C GLU A 348 1.92 -4.33 15.92
N PHE A 349 2.55 -3.21 16.28
CA PHE A 349 3.60 -2.61 15.46
C PHE A 349 4.93 -3.38 15.65
N PRO A 350 5.50 -4.00 14.59
CA PRO A 350 6.64 -4.92 14.73
C PRO A 350 7.90 -4.30 15.32
N ASN A 351 8.12 -2.99 15.10
CA ASN A 351 9.25 -2.23 15.60
C ASN A 351 10.62 -2.91 15.38
N MET A 352 10.90 -3.33 14.16
CA MET A 352 12.15 -4.01 13.84
C MET A 352 13.34 -3.06 14.02
N ALA A 353 14.36 -3.48 14.74
CA ALA A 353 15.63 -2.81 14.75
C ALA A 353 16.30 -2.90 13.37
N TRP A 354 17.25 -2.00 13.10
CA TRP A 354 18.08 -2.06 11.90
C TRP A 354 18.72 -3.46 11.76
N ALA A 355 19.29 -4.02 12.82
CA ALA A 355 19.90 -5.36 12.78
C ALA A 355 18.93 -6.51 12.48
N GLU A 356 17.61 -6.29 12.54
CA GLU A 356 16.58 -7.29 12.22
C GLU A 356 16.10 -7.22 10.77
N THR A 357 16.52 -6.24 9.97
CA THR A 357 16.20 -6.20 8.53
C THR A 357 17.24 -6.97 7.71
N GLU A 358 16.85 -7.44 6.53
CA GLU A 358 17.73 -8.18 5.59
C GLU A 358 19.10 -7.49 5.43
N ASP A 359 20.18 -8.26 5.58
CA ASP A 359 21.55 -7.77 5.54
C ASP A 359 22.21 -8.16 4.21
N ILE A 360 21.99 -7.34 3.19
CA ILE A 360 22.47 -7.57 1.82
C ILE A 360 23.27 -6.38 1.30
N SER A 361 24.04 -6.59 0.23
CA SER A 361 24.93 -5.55 -0.33
C SER A 361 24.19 -4.32 -0.87
N ALA A 362 22.94 -4.48 -1.31
CA ALA A 362 22.10 -3.38 -1.80
C ALA A 362 21.55 -2.49 -0.68
N ARG A 363 21.69 -2.92 0.58
CA ARG A 363 21.21 -2.18 1.75
C ARG A 363 21.91 -0.81 1.85
N PRO A 364 21.16 0.30 1.80
CA PRO A 364 21.77 1.62 1.89
C PRO A 364 22.37 1.89 3.28
N PRO A 365 23.38 2.77 3.38
CA PRO A 365 23.95 3.13 4.67
C PRO A 365 22.90 3.81 5.55
N ARG A 366 22.94 3.51 6.85
CA ARG A 366 22.03 4.13 7.81
C ARG A 366 22.30 5.63 7.90
N SER A 367 21.31 6.44 7.55
CA SER A 367 21.33 7.89 7.71
C SER A 367 20.03 8.34 8.36
N ILE A 368 20.14 9.07 9.46
CA ILE A 368 19.00 9.68 10.15
C ILE A 368 19.14 11.19 10.04
N ARG A 369 18.07 11.84 9.60
CA ARG A 369 17.93 13.30 9.56
C ARG A 369 16.72 13.71 10.38
N GLY A 370 16.69 14.95 10.81
CA GLY A 370 15.56 15.52 11.52
C GLY A 370 15.75 17.00 11.76
N GLU A 371 14.64 17.71 11.90
CA GLU A 371 14.64 19.16 12.03
C GLU A 371 13.46 19.63 12.89
N ILE A 372 13.69 20.73 13.62
CA ILE A 372 12.62 21.50 14.24
C ILE A 372 12.07 22.48 13.20
N MET A 373 10.81 22.29 12.80
CA MET A 373 10.15 23.13 11.81
C MET A 373 9.70 24.45 12.41
N SER A 374 9.09 24.42 13.59
CA SER A 374 8.56 25.61 14.23
C SER A 374 8.49 25.43 15.74
N ILE A 375 8.54 26.55 16.44
CA ILE A 375 8.26 26.62 17.87
C ILE A 375 7.31 27.79 18.09
N THR A 376 6.14 27.49 18.64
CA THR A 376 5.15 28.51 18.97
C THR A 376 5.56 29.32 20.20
N ARG A 377 4.89 30.44 20.45
CA ARG A 377 5.21 31.32 21.60
C ARG A 377 5.04 30.64 22.95
N ASP A 378 4.11 29.68 23.03
CA ASP A 378 3.80 28.84 24.19
C ASP A 378 4.66 27.56 24.27
N GLY A 379 5.57 27.36 23.32
CA GLY A 379 6.55 26.28 23.37
C GLY A 379 6.12 24.97 22.72
N LEU A 380 5.10 24.98 21.87
CA LEU A 380 4.78 23.83 21.03
C LEU A 380 5.86 23.72 19.95
N VAL A 381 6.67 22.68 20.04
CA VAL A 381 7.69 22.31 19.06
C VAL A 381 7.02 21.42 18.01
N SER A 382 7.11 21.80 16.74
CA SER A 382 6.78 20.94 15.59
C SER A 382 8.06 20.52 14.90
N ALA A 383 8.23 19.23 14.65
CA ALA A 383 9.47 18.66 14.12
C ALA A 383 9.21 17.40 13.30
N TRP A 384 10.26 16.92 12.63
CA TRP A 384 10.29 15.63 11.95
C TRP A 384 11.63 14.93 12.14
N ALA A 385 11.62 13.60 12.00
CA ALA A 385 12.82 12.81 11.85
C ALA A 385 12.58 11.68 10.85
N PHE A 386 13.61 11.32 10.11
CA PHE A 386 13.51 10.43 8.95
C PHE A 386 14.76 9.55 8.86
N ASN A 387 14.57 8.30 8.44
CA ASN A 387 15.67 7.38 8.13
C ASN A 387 15.74 7.19 6.62
N ASP A 388 16.81 7.67 5.98
CA ASP A 388 16.94 7.61 4.52
C ASP A 388 16.97 6.16 4.00
N ALA A 389 17.44 5.21 4.82
CA ALA A 389 17.53 3.80 4.46
C ALA A 389 16.23 3.02 4.69
N LEU A 390 15.40 3.44 5.66
CA LEU A 390 14.11 2.84 5.96
C LEU A 390 13.10 3.96 6.20
N PRO A 391 12.68 4.64 5.13
CA PRO A 391 11.88 5.84 5.26
C PRO A 391 10.48 5.56 5.77
N HIS A 392 10.03 4.31 5.84
CA HIS A 392 8.77 3.94 6.49
C HIS A 392 8.90 3.88 8.02
N LYS A 393 10.09 3.99 8.62
CA LYS A 393 10.28 3.82 10.08
C LYS A 393 9.85 5.05 10.86
N ASN A 394 9.02 4.85 11.87
CA ASN A 394 8.75 5.88 12.87
C ASN A 394 9.91 5.95 13.85
N LEU A 395 10.73 6.97 13.73
CA LEU A 395 11.88 7.14 14.61
C LEU A 395 11.46 7.56 16.01
N ARG A 396 12.22 7.10 17.00
CA ARG A 396 12.11 7.62 18.36
C ARG A 396 12.78 8.98 18.43
N VAL A 397 12.09 9.96 18.99
CA VAL A 397 12.56 11.33 19.12
C VAL A 397 12.30 11.87 20.53
N GLN A 398 13.11 12.84 20.94
CA GLN A 398 13.00 13.49 22.23
C GLN A 398 13.41 14.96 22.11
N VAL A 399 12.66 15.84 22.75
CA VAL A 399 13.05 17.25 22.90
C VAL A 399 13.91 17.42 24.14
N ARG A 400 14.98 18.19 24.02
CA ARG A 400 15.84 18.61 25.14
C ARG A 400 15.96 20.13 25.13
N VAL A 401 15.91 20.75 26.30
CA VAL A 401 16.04 22.20 26.43
C VAL A 401 17.28 22.54 27.24
N ARG A 402 18.07 23.48 26.74
CA ARG A 402 19.23 24.05 27.42
C ARG A 402 19.04 25.52 27.71
N ASP A 403 19.55 25.94 28.86
CA ASP A 403 19.66 27.36 29.23
C ASP A 403 20.78 28.07 28.43
N PRO A 404 20.91 29.41 28.54
CA PRO A 404 21.96 30.16 27.84
C PRO A 404 23.40 29.76 28.22
N ARG A 405 23.57 29.02 29.33
CA ARG A 405 24.87 28.52 29.79
C ARG A 405 25.14 27.09 29.28
N GLY A 406 24.23 26.54 28.47
CA GLY A 406 24.31 25.19 27.93
C GLY A 406 23.87 24.09 28.90
N LYS A 407 23.38 24.42 30.10
CA LYS A 407 22.90 23.44 31.07
C LYS A 407 21.55 22.90 30.61
N ILE A 408 21.39 21.58 30.63
CA ILE A 408 20.10 20.95 30.34
C ILE A 408 19.14 21.26 31.49
N ILE A 409 18.01 21.86 31.15
CA ILE A 409 16.95 22.23 32.10
C ILE A 409 15.66 21.41 31.90
N HIS A 410 15.53 20.71 30.77
CA HIS A 410 14.38 19.86 30.52
C HIS A 410 14.69 18.70 29.55
N TRP A 411 14.04 17.57 29.82
CA TRP A 411 14.00 16.41 28.95
C TRP A 411 12.53 16.07 28.68
N GLY A 412 12.15 16.09 27.41
CA GLY A 412 10.87 15.57 26.96
C GLY A 412 10.80 14.05 27.11
N ARG A 413 9.60 13.50 26.90
CA ARG A 413 9.42 12.06 26.78
C ARG A 413 10.03 11.57 25.46
N LEU A 414 10.51 10.33 25.46
CA LEU A 414 10.89 9.65 24.23
C LEU A 414 9.62 9.13 23.57
N GLU A 415 9.33 9.61 22.37
CA GLU A 415 8.10 9.32 21.62
C GLU A 415 8.44 9.00 20.16
N ARG A 416 7.47 8.54 19.36
CA ARG A 416 7.70 8.23 17.95
C ARG A 416 7.21 9.34 17.02
N THR A 417 7.90 9.52 15.90
CA THR A 417 7.42 10.33 14.78
C THR A 417 6.24 9.64 14.11
N PHE A 418 5.01 10.12 14.35
CA PHE A 418 3.79 9.49 13.84
C PHE A 418 2.69 10.50 13.47
N ILE A 419 2.96 11.80 13.61
CA ILE A 419 1.93 12.82 13.41
C ILE A 419 1.79 13.10 11.92
N SER A 420 0.56 13.00 11.42
CA SER A 420 0.16 13.66 10.17
C SER A 420 0.06 15.15 10.44
N ASP A 421 1.14 15.88 10.17
CA ASP A 421 1.15 17.34 10.26
C ASP A 421 0.88 17.93 8.87
N PRO A 422 -0.21 18.71 8.69
CA PRO A 422 -0.45 19.43 7.45
C PRO A 422 0.72 20.33 7.01
N GLU A 423 1.56 20.79 7.95
CA GLU A 423 2.78 21.53 7.63
C GLU A 423 3.89 20.65 7.02
N LEU A 424 3.96 19.36 7.38
CA LEU A 424 4.91 18.40 6.79
C LEU A 424 4.57 18.10 5.34
N ASN A 425 3.28 17.97 5.03
CA ASN A 425 2.78 17.78 3.65
C ASN A 425 3.05 18.97 2.72
N ARG A 426 3.45 20.13 3.27
CA ARG A 426 3.82 21.33 2.51
C ARG A 426 5.32 21.49 2.32
N SER A 427 6.14 20.71 3.04
CA SER A 427 7.58 20.89 2.96
C SER A 427 8.15 20.19 1.73
N ASP A 428 8.70 21.00 0.84
CA ASP A 428 9.73 20.64 -0.14
C ASP A 428 10.94 19.90 0.48
N ARG A 429 11.11 19.99 1.80
CA ARG A 429 12.24 19.43 2.58
C ARG A 429 12.26 17.92 2.72
N ILE A 430 11.09 17.29 2.89
CA ILE A 430 10.98 15.84 3.05
C ILE A 430 10.76 15.17 1.69
N GLY A 431 10.30 15.93 0.68
CA GLY A 431 9.96 15.44 -0.66
C GLY A 431 8.57 14.81 -0.71
N ARG A 432 7.87 14.94 -1.84
CA ARG A 432 6.57 14.27 -2.04
C ARG A 432 6.76 12.77 -2.27
N GLY A 433 5.80 11.97 -1.81
CA GLY A 433 5.68 10.54 -2.11
C GLY A 433 6.41 9.58 -1.17
N PHE A 434 6.93 10.03 -0.03
CA PHE A 434 7.51 9.10 0.95
C PHE A 434 6.44 8.35 1.73
N ILE A 435 6.76 7.09 2.06
CA ILE A 435 5.92 6.20 2.83
C ILE A 435 6.02 6.57 4.30
N GLY A 436 4.89 6.71 4.96
CA GLY A 436 4.83 6.90 6.41
C GLY A 436 4.74 8.36 6.85
N LEU A 437 4.19 8.57 8.05
CA LEU A 437 4.01 9.88 8.67
C LEU A 437 5.12 10.15 9.69
N HIS A 438 5.99 11.13 9.42
CA HIS A 438 7.21 11.36 10.20
C HIS A 438 7.18 12.58 11.11
N GLY A 439 5.99 13.04 11.47
CA GLY A 439 5.81 14.23 12.29
C GLY A 439 5.91 13.97 13.79
N TYR A 440 6.34 15.00 14.51
CA TYR A 440 6.41 15.02 15.96
C TYR A 440 6.02 16.40 16.49
N ARG A 441 5.22 16.42 17.57
CA ARG A 441 4.82 17.63 18.26
C ARG A 441 5.02 17.47 19.75
N TYR A 442 5.60 18.47 20.37
CA TYR A 442 5.90 18.45 21.80
C TYR A 442 5.70 19.81 22.43
N LEU A 443 4.80 19.89 23.42
CA LEU A 443 4.61 21.11 24.19
C LEU A 443 5.64 21.15 25.34
N ILE A 444 6.54 22.12 25.29
CA ILE A 444 7.46 22.37 26.40
C ILE A 444 6.64 22.85 27.61
N PRO A 445 6.83 22.26 28.81
CA PRO A 445 6.03 22.64 29.97
C PRO A 445 6.21 24.12 30.34
N PRO A 446 5.13 24.86 30.68
CA PRO A 446 5.21 26.27 31.05
C PRO A 446 6.17 26.57 32.20
N GLU A 447 6.35 25.64 33.13
CA GLU A 447 7.29 25.71 34.25
C GLU A 447 8.77 25.72 33.82
N VAL A 448 9.08 25.18 32.63
CA VAL A 448 10.41 25.24 32.03
C VAL A 448 10.64 26.60 31.36
N LEU A 449 9.63 27.12 30.65
CA LEU A 449 9.76 28.39 29.91
C LEU A 449 9.62 29.63 30.79
N GLY A 450 8.81 29.56 31.85
CA GLY A 450 8.47 30.67 32.72
C GLY A 450 9.68 31.41 33.31
N PRO A 451 10.66 30.72 33.90
CA PRO A 451 11.87 31.34 34.46
C PRO A 451 12.78 31.98 33.41
N HIS A 452 12.66 31.59 32.14
CA HIS A 452 13.59 31.93 31.06
C HIS A 452 12.94 32.81 29.96
N ARG A 453 11.85 33.52 30.28
CA ARG A 453 11.09 34.32 29.29
C ARG A 453 11.92 35.37 28.55
N GLU A 454 12.94 35.91 29.20
CA GLU A 454 13.81 36.92 28.59
C GLU A 454 15.12 36.36 28.03
N GLU A 455 15.33 35.06 28.15
CA GLU A 455 16.55 34.37 27.78
C GLU A 455 16.39 33.63 26.45
N THR A 456 17.50 33.44 25.74
CA THR A 456 17.54 32.54 24.57
C THR A 456 17.86 31.13 25.06
N LEU A 457 16.92 30.22 24.90
CA LEU A 457 17.08 28.80 25.16
C LEU A 457 17.53 28.10 23.88
N THR A 458 18.28 27.01 24.01
CA THR A 458 18.54 26.10 22.89
C THR A 458 17.62 24.89 23.00
N ILE A 459 16.80 24.68 21.99
CA ILE A 459 15.89 23.55 21.87
C ILE A 459 16.51 22.54 20.93
N GLU A 460 16.66 21.31 21.40
CA GLU A 460 17.29 20.23 20.63
C GLU A 460 16.27 19.12 20.36
N LEU A 461 16.22 18.67 19.11
CA LEU A 461 15.55 17.44 18.70
C LEU A 461 16.59 16.32 18.62
N LEU A 462 16.46 15.34 19.49
CA LEU A 462 17.28 14.14 19.48
C LEU A 462 16.53 13.04 18.74
N SER A 463 17.13 12.49 17.69
CA SER A 463 16.56 11.37 16.93
C SER A 463 17.36 10.10 17.19
N TYR A 464 16.67 9.00 17.45
CA TYR A 464 17.26 7.76 17.89
C TYR A 464 17.01 6.63 16.88
N PRO A 465 17.99 5.72 16.73
CA PRO A 465 17.78 4.40 16.15
C PRO A 465 16.57 3.65 16.71
N ASP A 466 15.94 2.77 15.94
CA ASP A 466 15.20 1.63 16.52
C ASP A 466 16.18 0.59 17.09
N GLY A 467 15.77 -0.08 18.18
CA GLY A 467 16.57 -1.04 18.97
C GLY A 467 16.82 -0.65 20.44
N SER A 468 17.54 -1.47 21.20
CA SER A 468 17.85 -1.19 22.61
C SER A 468 18.99 -0.16 22.75
N LEU A 469 18.73 0.88 23.57
CA LEU A 469 19.66 1.88 24.10
C LEU A 469 20.81 2.33 23.17
N ALA A 470 20.54 3.30 22.31
CA ALA A 470 21.57 4.00 21.55
C ALA A 470 21.61 5.49 21.93
N ALA A 471 22.81 6.08 21.90
CA ALA A 471 22.97 7.52 21.83
C ALA A 471 22.12 8.09 20.67
N PRO A 472 21.71 9.38 20.72
CA PRO A 472 21.03 9.99 19.58
C PRO A 472 21.90 9.84 18.32
N ALA A 473 21.32 9.33 17.25
CA ALA A 473 21.98 9.22 15.95
C ALA A 473 22.03 10.57 15.22
N HIS A 474 21.11 11.47 15.55
CA HIS A 474 21.06 12.83 15.03
C HIS A 474 20.59 13.80 16.11
N ILE A 475 21.17 14.99 16.13
CA ILE A 475 20.78 16.09 17.00
C ILE A 475 20.63 17.33 16.13
N TYR A 476 19.44 17.94 16.16
CA TYR A 476 19.19 19.24 15.56
C TYR A 476 18.91 20.26 16.67
N SER A 477 19.53 21.44 16.59
CA SER A 477 19.41 22.47 17.63
C SER A 477 18.89 23.78 17.03
N LEU A 478 17.95 24.42 17.72
CA LEU A 478 17.38 25.71 17.35
C LEU A 478 17.33 26.62 18.57
N ASP A 479 17.76 27.87 18.41
CA ASP A 479 17.63 28.88 19.44
C ASP A 479 16.22 29.46 19.48
N PHE A 480 15.67 29.57 20.69
CA PHE A 480 14.31 29.99 20.96
C PHE A 480 14.27 30.97 22.14
N LYS A 481 13.67 32.14 21.93
CA LYS A 481 13.36 33.07 23.02
C LYS A 481 11.86 33.05 23.31
N PRO A 482 11.41 32.59 24.49
CA PRO A 482 9.99 32.51 24.81
C PRO A 482 9.32 33.89 24.70
N GLY A 483 8.10 33.94 24.16
CA GLY A 483 7.33 35.19 24.05
C GLY A 483 7.68 36.15 22.90
N ARG A 484 8.77 35.92 22.13
CA ARG A 484 8.97 36.56 20.80
C ARG A 484 8.49 35.63 19.68
N THR A 485 8.20 36.21 18.51
CA THR A 485 7.47 35.66 17.35
C THR A 485 7.82 34.22 16.97
N THR A 486 6.83 33.49 16.47
CA THR A 486 6.93 32.18 15.81
C THR A 486 8.13 32.10 14.89
N TYR A 487 9.05 31.17 15.14
CA TYR A 487 10.03 30.78 14.14
C TYR A 487 9.30 29.92 13.12
N SER A 488 9.11 30.44 11.90
CA SER A 488 8.69 29.67 10.74
C SER A 488 9.76 29.85 9.67
N PRO A 489 10.44 28.80 9.22
CA PRO A 489 11.45 28.87 8.16
C PRO A 489 10.91 29.32 6.80
N LEU A 490 9.60 29.58 6.67
CA LEU A 490 8.92 30.01 5.43
C LEU A 490 9.37 31.39 4.89
N ASN A 491 10.33 32.07 5.52
CA ASN A 491 10.86 33.37 5.07
C ASN A 491 12.32 33.34 4.60
N ILE A 492 12.85 32.19 4.17
CA ILE A 492 14.06 32.18 3.33
C ILE A 492 13.62 32.16 1.88
N ALA A 493 13.52 33.35 1.28
CA ALA A 493 13.48 33.49 -0.17
C ALA A 493 14.81 32.96 -0.72
N PHE A 494 14.78 31.78 -1.35
CA PHE A 494 15.88 31.38 -2.23
C PHE A 494 15.81 32.25 -3.49
N PRO A 495 16.95 32.75 -4.00
CA PRO A 495 16.96 33.41 -5.29
C PRO A 495 16.44 32.43 -6.34
N ALA A 496 15.53 32.90 -7.20
CA ALA A 496 15.05 32.15 -8.34
C ALA A 496 16.26 31.61 -9.10
N ASP A 497 16.31 30.29 -9.27
CA ASP A 497 17.29 29.66 -10.15
C ASP A 497 16.93 30.07 -11.59
N ASP A 498 17.66 31.05 -12.10
CA ASP A 498 17.68 31.43 -13.52
C ASP A 498 18.28 30.26 -14.32
N ARG A 499 17.45 29.26 -14.61
CA ARG A 499 17.67 28.37 -15.76
C ARG A 499 16.41 28.34 -16.62
N ALA A 500 16.51 29.16 -17.65
CA ALA A 500 15.66 29.31 -18.82
C ALA A 500 15.24 27.98 -19.49
N PRO A 501 14.19 28.02 -20.34
CA PRO A 501 13.34 26.88 -20.66
C PRO A 501 13.90 25.95 -21.75
N ALA A 502 13.27 24.78 -21.82
CA ALA A 502 13.43 23.75 -22.84
C ALA A 502 13.64 24.29 -24.26
N GLU A 503 14.86 24.15 -24.77
CA GLU A 503 15.11 24.15 -26.21
C GLU A 503 14.86 22.76 -26.78
N ARG A 504 13.86 22.75 -27.65
CA ARG A 504 13.51 21.74 -28.65
C ARG A 504 14.77 21.24 -29.39
N ILE A 505 15.24 20.04 -29.09
CA ILE A 505 16.23 19.34 -29.93
C ILE A 505 15.48 18.58 -31.03
N GLU A 506 15.32 19.21 -32.18
CA GLU A 506 15.16 18.51 -33.45
C GLU A 506 16.48 17.78 -33.75
N ARG A 507 16.51 16.46 -33.59
CA ARG A 507 17.60 15.64 -34.13
C ARG A 507 17.30 15.34 -35.60
N SER A 508 18.00 16.07 -36.45
CA SER A 508 18.25 15.76 -37.84
C SER A 508 18.87 14.37 -37.98
N LEU A 509 18.15 13.48 -38.65
CA LEU A 509 18.66 12.21 -39.17
C LEU A 509 19.73 12.50 -40.25
N PRO A 510 20.92 11.87 -40.21
CA PRO A 510 21.79 11.85 -41.36
C PRO A 510 21.24 10.86 -42.39
N ALA A 511 20.99 11.35 -43.60
CA ALA A 511 20.76 10.52 -44.77
C ALA A 511 21.98 9.62 -45.03
N MET A 512 21.85 8.32 -44.76
CA MET A 512 22.78 7.34 -45.32
C MET A 512 22.33 6.95 -46.72
N SER A 513 23.12 7.41 -47.68
CA SER A 513 23.06 7.08 -49.09
C SER A 513 23.19 5.58 -49.32
N ALA A 514 22.26 5.03 -50.10
CA ALA A 514 22.43 3.76 -50.79
C ALA A 514 23.51 3.91 -51.88
N GLN A 515 24.57 3.10 -51.81
CA GLN A 515 25.34 2.65 -52.97
C GLN A 515 25.89 1.26 -52.68
N GLY A 516 25.43 0.28 -53.46
CA GLY A 516 25.78 -1.12 -53.29
C GLY A 516 27.08 -1.55 -53.95
N ARG A 517 27.47 -2.80 -53.65
CA ARG A 517 28.19 -3.80 -54.47
C ARG A 517 28.39 -5.03 -53.56
N ALA A 518 27.70 -6.14 -53.77
CA ALA A 518 28.03 -7.23 -54.70
C ALA A 518 29.41 -7.87 -54.44
N GLY A 519 29.43 -9.16 -54.08
CA GLY A 519 30.58 -10.04 -54.33
C GLY A 519 30.92 -11.09 -53.27
N SER A 520 30.33 -12.28 -53.42
CA SER A 520 30.96 -13.63 -53.34
C SER A 520 32.00 -13.97 -52.25
N GLY A 521 31.72 -15.09 -51.55
CA GLY A 521 32.69 -15.87 -50.78
C GLY A 521 31.99 -16.83 -49.84
#